data_AF-A0A1L0BYN7-F1
#
_entry.id   AF-A0A1L0BYN7-F1
#
_cell.length_a   1.000
_cell.length_b   1.000
_cell.length_c   1.000
_cell.angle_alpha   90.00
_cell.angle_beta   90.00
_cell.angle_gamma   90.00
#
_symmetry.space_group_name_H-M   'P 1'
#
loop_
_entity.id
_entity.type
_entity.pdbx_description
1 polymer ?
#
loop_
_entity_poly.entity_id
_entity_poly.type
_entity_poly.pdbx_seq_one_letter_code
_entity_poly.pdbx_strand_id
1 'polypeptide(L)'
;MNTIRMSFFIAIILSQAGCEWDDKLDVNKSDINEPDVKQPIYITGHYYDKGHFDKSQNYENAFSNNFTEENVEIHSYVVIEFDNEVDPVSITDSTVQIKRLHMEDTPFADSELNNNNIISGNWVLSTDNKSLTFKPAYKPYLDRSTFAYYTESKPNWNGLKPGYEYQVTISESIKSADGAVLSTPAKELTWTFKTTDVDYGLYWFKNSTDAVKYIPGREIDKSYYAPENDTLIYAHGWQQESVVADYRREGFNHFVNSETSGFSSGMTETMDLVSIWKDKSWNFGAFYWNQIADDDDNAKSSVGAAVPYKAESKIWNTIQMRYAVSPYSLTGSARQDKPIKPEDVWEYDRQDVNNPTKPMSVILAEILESALDEMDDNEFRLAGHSLGSQMVHGAAYILSENKNSAALIPDRLALIDPYWAGANVADDYWDEHPAKALVTTATEHRDTDREAALATGLSGYYNPGYSGQPWNEEINRSIAEQLALDNVAIAFYDVSSTSDGFSGVSGVYYGGLNTPERDIAAISYLKTPWIHTNEYKKLGQKHVNGRLWYLWQMAFDAKDISSGFSASTTTDSLIDLMNAKKTEKGRWIITAGQSTATPEDDVFELSHEQKDLGNWWSSWHNSKSWQE
;
A
#
# COMPACT_ATOMS: atom_id res chain seq x y z
N MET A 1 0.57 46.44 -58.54
CA MET A 1 -0.33 45.32 -58.86
C MET A 1 0.18 44.64 -60.10
N ASN A 2 0.60 43.37 -59.94
CA ASN A 2 0.71 42.26 -60.90
C ASN A 2 1.28 42.57 -62.30
N THR A 3 2.55 42.23 -62.54
CA THR A 3 3.03 41.03 -63.31
C THR A 3 2.67 41.11 -64.80
N ILE A 4 3.58 41.02 -65.78
CA ILE A 4 4.54 39.95 -66.07
C ILE A 4 5.68 40.54 -66.94
N ARG A 5 6.94 40.13 -66.67
CA ARG A 5 8.11 40.36 -67.53
C ARG A 5 8.14 39.34 -68.67
N MET A 6 8.34 39.78 -69.90
CA MET A 6 8.89 38.95 -70.95
C MET A 6 9.73 39.84 -71.88
N SER A 7 11.05 39.74 -71.77
CA SER A 7 11.99 40.42 -72.68
C SER A 7 12.88 39.38 -73.35
N PHE A 8 12.67 39.32 -74.65
CA PHE A 8 13.49 38.81 -75.75
C PHE A 8 15.01 39.01 -75.62
N PHE A 9 15.76 38.04 -76.14
CA PHE A 9 16.96 38.24 -76.98
C PHE A 9 17.00 37.08 -77.99
N ILE A 10 16.57 37.31 -79.24
CA ILE A 10 17.35 37.69 -80.44
C ILE A 10 18.28 36.59 -80.95
N ALA A 11 17.99 36.23 -82.19
CA ALA A 11 18.56 35.18 -83.02
C ALA A 11 19.93 35.54 -83.63
N ILE A 12 20.72 34.50 -83.93
CA ILE A 12 21.66 34.50 -85.05
C ILE A 12 21.37 33.26 -85.90
N ILE A 13 21.34 33.48 -87.21
CA ILE A 13 20.86 32.61 -88.28
C ILE A 13 22.07 32.04 -89.07
N LEU A 14 21.87 30.86 -89.68
CA LEU A 14 22.62 30.18 -90.77
C LEU A 14 23.81 29.31 -90.33
N SER A 15 23.98 28.07 -90.79
CA SER A 15 23.57 27.47 -92.07
C SER A 15 23.40 25.95 -91.98
N GLN A 16 22.59 25.42 -92.90
CA GLN A 16 22.34 24.00 -93.14
C GLN A 16 23.59 23.28 -93.66
N ALA A 17 23.90 22.12 -93.09
CA ALA A 17 24.37 20.96 -93.84
C ALA A 17 24.08 19.72 -92.99
N GLY A 18 23.18 18.86 -93.48
CA GLY A 18 22.82 17.62 -92.82
C GLY A 18 23.97 16.61 -92.86
N CYS A 19 24.21 15.97 -91.72
CA CYS A 19 24.65 14.58 -91.62
C CYS A 19 24.36 14.12 -90.20
N GLU A 20 23.54 13.08 -90.10
CA GLU A 20 23.32 12.31 -88.88
C GLU A 20 24.66 11.83 -88.34
N TRP A 21 24.90 12.05 -87.04
CA TRP A 21 26.01 11.44 -86.32
C TRP A 21 25.49 10.75 -85.08
N ASP A 22 25.85 9.47 -85.03
CA ASP A 22 25.67 8.47 -83.99
C ASP A 22 25.82 9.02 -82.57
N ASP A 23 24.91 8.55 -81.72
CA ASP A 23 25.01 8.53 -80.27
C ASP A 23 26.35 7.93 -79.83
N LYS A 24 27.16 8.71 -79.10
CA LYS A 24 27.96 8.29 -77.93
C LYS A 24 28.91 9.40 -77.52
N LEU A 25 28.46 10.22 -76.57
CA LEU A 25 29.35 10.87 -75.61
C LEU A 25 28.64 10.84 -74.26
N ASP A 26 28.94 9.75 -73.55
CA ASP A 26 28.55 9.46 -72.19
C ASP A 26 29.26 10.46 -71.27
N VAL A 27 28.63 11.62 -71.05
CA VAL A 27 29.01 12.48 -69.93
C VAL A 27 28.37 11.83 -68.71
N ASN A 28 29.16 11.04 -67.99
CA ASN A 28 28.86 10.63 -66.62
C ASN A 28 28.45 11.88 -65.84
N LYS A 29 27.14 12.10 -65.70
CA LYS A 29 26.60 12.80 -64.54
C LYS A 29 27.01 11.93 -63.38
N SER A 30 28.09 12.30 -62.70
CA SER A 30 28.30 11.88 -61.33
C SER A 30 27.01 12.20 -60.60
N ASP A 31 26.31 11.16 -60.16
CA ASP A 31 25.26 11.28 -59.15
C ASP A 31 25.88 12.03 -57.98
N ILE A 32 25.59 13.32 -57.90
CA ILE A 32 25.73 14.04 -56.64
C ILE A 32 24.61 13.44 -55.80
N ASN A 33 24.93 12.37 -55.07
CA ASN A 33 24.15 12.00 -53.91
C ASN A 33 24.18 13.23 -53.01
N GLU A 34 23.09 14.00 -53.00
CA GLU A 34 22.86 14.95 -51.92
C GLU A 34 23.06 14.14 -50.62
N PRO A 35 23.89 14.62 -49.68
CA PRO A 35 24.06 13.92 -48.42
C PRO A 35 22.67 13.74 -47.83
N ASP A 36 22.31 12.50 -47.53
CA ASP A 36 21.03 12.15 -46.94
C ASP A 36 20.87 12.96 -45.65
N VAL A 37 20.11 14.06 -45.72
CA VAL A 37 19.93 14.96 -44.58
C VAL A 37 18.98 14.23 -43.66
N LYS A 38 19.56 13.49 -42.71
CA LYS A 38 18.82 12.78 -41.68
C LYS A 38 17.89 13.76 -40.99
N GLN A 39 16.60 13.45 -40.98
CA GLN A 39 15.60 14.31 -40.38
C GLN A 39 15.87 14.39 -38.87
N PRO A 40 16.01 15.60 -38.30
CA PRO A 40 16.19 15.75 -36.86
C PRO A 40 14.98 15.21 -36.09
N ILE A 41 15.23 14.79 -34.85
CA ILE A 41 14.18 14.36 -33.93
C ILE A 41 13.84 15.54 -33.01
N TYR A 42 12.57 15.72 -32.73
CA TYR A 42 12.05 16.69 -31.79
C TYR A 42 11.10 16.01 -30.79
N ILE A 43 11.23 16.39 -29.53
CA ILE A 43 10.16 16.23 -28.55
C ILE A 43 8.99 17.12 -28.97
N THR A 44 7.82 16.51 -29.10
CA THR A 44 6.55 17.18 -29.45
C THR A 44 5.70 17.47 -28.22
N GLY A 45 5.96 16.78 -27.11
CA GLY A 45 5.35 17.05 -25.84
C GLY A 45 5.75 16.06 -24.76
N HIS A 46 5.27 16.32 -23.56
CA HIS A 46 5.38 15.43 -22.41
C HIS A 46 4.08 15.48 -21.61
N TYR A 47 3.83 14.45 -20.81
CA TYR A 47 2.69 14.40 -19.91
C TYR A 47 2.82 13.35 -18.79
N TYR A 48 1.82 13.31 -17.90
CA TYR A 48 1.76 12.39 -16.78
C TYR A 48 0.55 11.47 -16.93
N ASP A 49 0.77 10.20 -17.29
CA ASP A 49 -0.31 9.23 -17.38
C ASP A 49 -0.74 8.78 -15.98
N LYS A 50 -1.99 9.09 -15.64
CA LYS A 50 -2.66 8.74 -14.38
C LYS A 50 -3.50 7.46 -14.47
N GLY A 51 -3.45 6.70 -15.56
CA GLY A 51 -4.02 5.36 -15.71
C GLY A 51 -5.40 5.25 -16.38
N HIS A 52 -6.06 6.38 -16.63
CA HIS A 52 -7.32 6.46 -17.40
C HIS A 52 -7.13 7.08 -18.80
N PHE A 53 -5.89 7.17 -19.29
CA PHE A 53 -5.62 7.92 -20.50
C PHE A 53 -6.00 7.15 -21.78
N ASP A 54 -7.20 7.45 -22.28
CA ASP A 54 -7.58 7.20 -23.67
C ASP A 54 -7.24 8.44 -24.50
N LYS A 55 -6.23 8.34 -25.39
CA LYS A 55 -5.79 9.42 -26.30
C LYS A 55 -6.93 9.90 -27.24
N SER A 56 -8.02 9.15 -27.35
CA SER A 56 -9.22 9.52 -28.12
C SER A 56 -10.24 10.36 -27.36
N GLN A 57 -10.11 10.48 -26.03
CA GLN A 57 -10.97 11.32 -25.19
C GLN A 57 -10.28 12.62 -24.76
N ASN A 58 -11.05 13.70 -24.69
CA ASN A 58 -10.52 15.03 -24.44
C ASN A 58 -10.39 15.27 -22.93
N TYR A 59 -9.21 14.99 -22.37
CA TYR A 59 -8.82 15.42 -21.02
C TYR A 59 -7.74 16.50 -21.12
N GLU A 60 -8.14 17.77 -20.97
CA GLU A 60 -7.16 18.89 -20.92
C GLU A 60 -6.15 18.75 -19.77
N ASN A 61 -6.42 17.87 -18.78
CA ASN A 61 -5.56 17.66 -17.60
C ASN A 61 -4.56 16.50 -17.75
N ALA A 62 -4.68 15.67 -18.79
CA ALA A 62 -3.77 14.54 -19.01
C ALA A 62 -2.63 14.89 -19.95
N PHE A 63 -2.74 15.96 -20.75
CA PHE A 63 -1.69 16.43 -21.64
C PHE A 63 -1.16 17.77 -21.12
N SER A 64 0.03 17.76 -20.52
CA SER A 64 0.62 18.98 -19.97
C SER A 64 2.03 19.17 -20.50
N ASN A 65 2.14 20.01 -21.53
CA ASN A 65 3.41 20.63 -21.92
C ASN A 65 3.81 21.76 -20.95
N ASN A 66 3.20 21.82 -19.76
CA ASN A 66 3.61 22.72 -18.72
C ASN A 66 4.96 22.28 -18.18
N PHE A 67 5.86 23.25 -18.03
CA PHE A 67 7.20 23.02 -17.53
C PHE A 67 7.29 23.08 -15.99
N THR A 68 6.14 23.34 -15.33
CA THR A 68 5.99 23.44 -13.86
C THR A 68 4.61 22.90 -13.43
N GLU A 69 4.35 21.61 -13.65
CA GLU A 69 3.06 20.98 -13.29
C GLU A 69 2.95 20.77 -11.78
N GLU A 70 1.73 20.85 -11.21
CA GLU A 70 1.47 20.60 -9.79
C GLU A 70 0.43 19.48 -9.61
N ASN A 71 0.38 18.86 -8.43
CA ASN A 71 -0.54 17.75 -8.11
C ASN A 71 -0.43 16.53 -9.04
N VAL A 72 0.79 16.23 -9.50
CA VAL A 72 1.07 14.98 -10.23
C VAL A 72 0.94 13.81 -9.27
N GLU A 73 0.17 12.79 -9.63
CA GLU A 73 0.01 11.63 -8.75
C GLU A 73 1.29 10.81 -8.75
N ILE A 74 1.72 10.32 -7.60
CA ILE A 74 3.03 9.65 -7.43
C ILE A 74 3.19 8.33 -8.20
N HIS A 75 2.08 7.77 -8.70
CA HIS A 75 2.03 6.56 -9.52
C HIS A 75 1.87 6.90 -11.01
N SER A 76 1.91 8.19 -11.37
CA SER A 76 1.83 8.62 -12.75
C SER A 76 3.06 8.13 -13.50
N TYR A 77 2.87 7.73 -14.75
CA TYR A 77 3.99 7.50 -15.65
C TYR A 77 4.37 8.81 -16.33
N VAL A 78 5.66 9.09 -16.46
CA VAL A 78 6.13 10.26 -17.20
C VAL A 78 6.28 9.85 -18.65
N VAL A 79 5.52 10.48 -19.55
CA VAL A 79 5.51 10.15 -20.97
C VAL A 79 6.12 11.29 -21.77
N ILE A 80 6.98 10.95 -22.74
CA ILE A 80 7.65 11.87 -23.64
C ILE A 80 7.33 11.44 -25.07
N GLU A 81 6.83 12.37 -25.88
CA GLU A 81 6.42 12.10 -27.27
C GLU A 81 7.43 12.72 -28.24
N PHE A 82 7.82 11.97 -29.27
CA PHE A 82 8.74 12.39 -30.32
C PHE A 82 8.01 12.46 -31.67
N ASP A 83 8.45 13.36 -32.55
CA ASP A 83 7.90 13.44 -33.91
C ASP A 83 8.32 12.26 -34.80
N ASN A 84 9.51 11.70 -34.53
CA ASN A 84 10.15 10.62 -35.26
C ASN A 84 10.62 9.49 -34.34
N GLU A 85 10.90 8.33 -34.94
CA GLU A 85 11.34 7.13 -34.22
C GLU A 85 12.68 7.35 -33.51
N VAL A 86 12.73 6.95 -32.25
CA VAL A 86 13.95 6.98 -31.42
C VAL A 86 14.57 5.59 -31.39
N ASP A 87 15.90 5.52 -31.46
CA ASP A 87 16.68 4.30 -31.27
C ASP A 87 16.61 3.87 -29.80
N PRO A 88 16.06 2.68 -29.49
CA PRO A 88 16.02 2.16 -28.12
C PRO A 88 17.40 2.12 -27.44
N VAL A 89 18.48 1.91 -28.19
CA VAL A 89 19.86 1.85 -27.65
C VAL A 89 20.34 3.22 -27.13
N SER A 90 19.74 4.32 -27.61
CA SER A 90 20.05 5.67 -27.15
C SER A 90 19.35 6.06 -25.84
N ILE A 91 18.39 5.25 -25.38
CA ILE A 91 17.67 5.46 -24.12
C ILE A 91 18.39 4.73 -22.98
N THR A 92 18.94 5.50 -22.05
CA THR A 92 19.68 5.00 -20.88
C THR A 92 19.42 5.90 -19.68
N ASP A 93 19.77 5.42 -18.48
CA ASP A 93 19.71 6.21 -17.25
C ASP A 93 20.62 7.45 -17.24
N SER A 94 21.46 7.62 -18.28
CA SER A 94 22.29 8.82 -18.48
C SER A 94 21.70 9.79 -19.52
N THR A 95 20.78 9.33 -20.37
CA THR A 95 20.18 10.13 -21.43
C THR A 95 18.80 10.64 -21.06
N VAL A 96 18.09 9.97 -20.14
CA VAL A 96 16.88 10.49 -19.52
C VAL A 96 16.92 10.24 -18.02
N GLN A 97 16.70 11.29 -17.22
CA GLN A 97 16.77 11.25 -15.77
C GLN A 97 15.59 11.97 -15.14
N ILE A 98 15.12 11.44 -14.01
CA ILE A 98 14.18 12.12 -13.13
C ILE A 98 14.87 12.30 -11.79
N LYS A 99 14.98 13.55 -11.32
CA LYS A 99 15.69 13.93 -10.11
C LYS A 99 14.76 14.61 -9.10
N ARG A 100 14.66 14.12 -7.87
CA ARG A 100 14.03 14.83 -6.75
C ARG A 100 14.84 16.09 -6.39
N LEU A 101 14.16 17.22 -6.24
CA LEU A 101 14.77 18.51 -5.91
C LEU A 101 14.74 18.80 -4.41
N HIS A 102 15.52 19.82 -4.04
CA HIS A 102 15.62 20.42 -2.71
C HIS A 102 16.24 19.53 -1.62
N MET A 103 16.86 18.40 -1.97
CA MET A 103 17.30 17.41 -0.97
C MET A 103 18.53 17.82 -0.13
N GLU A 104 19.12 18.99 -0.38
CA GLU A 104 20.34 19.51 0.27
C GLU A 104 20.30 19.60 1.81
N ASP A 105 19.14 19.87 2.40
CA ASP A 105 18.98 20.05 3.86
C ASP A 105 18.45 18.80 4.58
N THR A 106 18.36 17.67 3.87
CA THR A 106 17.82 16.43 4.46
C THR A 106 18.92 15.61 5.14
N PRO A 107 18.63 14.89 6.25
CA PRO A 107 19.58 13.95 6.84
C PRO A 107 19.90 12.78 5.91
N PHE A 108 19.20 12.69 4.78
CA PHE A 108 19.43 11.71 3.73
C PHE A 108 20.33 12.25 2.61
N ALA A 109 20.56 13.57 2.48
CA ALA A 109 21.29 14.21 1.38
C ALA A 109 22.59 13.46 0.96
N ASP A 110 22.72 13.13 -0.32
CA ASP A 110 23.90 12.55 -1.00
C ASP A 110 24.77 11.59 -0.16
N SER A 111 24.15 10.62 0.52
CA SER A 111 24.83 9.45 1.08
C SER A 111 24.90 8.31 0.05
N GLU A 112 25.82 7.34 0.20
CA GLU A 112 25.83 6.10 -0.61
C GLU A 112 24.51 5.30 -0.47
N LEU A 113 23.74 5.57 0.60
CA LEU A 113 22.39 5.05 0.86
C LEU A 113 21.28 5.88 0.18
N ASN A 114 21.56 7.12 -0.21
CA ASN A 114 20.65 8.07 -0.83
C ASN A 114 20.94 8.27 -2.32
N ASN A 115 20.93 7.17 -3.06
CA ASN A 115 20.72 7.22 -4.50
C ASN A 115 19.27 7.63 -4.86
N ASN A 116 18.48 8.20 -3.93
CA ASN A 116 17.05 8.51 -4.08
C ASN A 116 16.78 9.88 -4.72
N ASN A 117 17.82 10.67 -5.01
CA ASN A 117 17.64 11.85 -5.83
C ASN A 117 17.29 11.44 -7.25
N ILE A 118 18.02 10.50 -7.86
CA ILE A 118 17.65 9.98 -9.18
C ILE A 118 16.63 8.86 -8.99
N ILE A 119 15.44 9.04 -9.55
CA ILE A 119 14.34 8.10 -9.41
C ILE A 119 14.58 6.90 -10.32
N SER A 120 14.69 5.72 -9.71
CA SER A 120 14.84 4.48 -10.45
C SER A 120 13.50 4.05 -11.07
N GLY A 121 13.55 3.48 -12.27
CA GLY A 121 12.37 2.98 -12.96
C GLY A 121 12.73 2.29 -14.26
N ASN A 122 11.71 1.90 -15.01
CA ASN A 122 11.88 1.31 -16.33
C ASN A 122 11.44 2.30 -17.40
N TRP A 123 12.29 2.49 -18.40
CA TRP A 123 11.97 3.20 -19.62
C TRP A 123 11.38 2.22 -20.63
N VAL A 124 10.14 2.47 -21.05
CA VAL A 124 9.42 1.63 -22.01
C VAL A 124 9.09 2.47 -23.23
N LEU A 125 9.59 2.04 -24.39
CA LEU A 125 9.31 2.68 -25.66
C LEU A 125 8.08 2.01 -26.29
N SER A 126 7.20 2.80 -26.90
CA SER A 126 6.05 2.32 -27.67
C SER A 126 6.49 1.49 -28.88
N THR A 127 5.57 0.70 -29.44
CA THR A 127 5.85 -0.18 -30.59
C THR A 127 6.28 0.57 -31.85
N ASP A 128 5.88 1.83 -31.99
CA ASP A 128 6.28 2.71 -33.10
C ASP A 128 7.52 3.55 -32.77
N ASN A 129 8.16 3.34 -31.62
CA ASN A 129 9.36 4.05 -31.16
C ASN A 129 9.21 5.57 -31.02
N LYS A 130 7.98 6.10 -30.88
CA LYS A 130 7.69 7.54 -30.81
C LYS A 130 7.21 8.04 -29.45
N SER A 131 6.95 7.14 -28.51
CA SER A 131 6.53 7.50 -27.15
C SER A 131 7.39 6.76 -26.13
N LEU A 132 8.03 7.49 -25.25
CA LEU A 132 8.87 6.97 -24.18
C LEU A 132 8.18 7.17 -22.83
N THR A 133 7.91 6.07 -22.14
CA THR A 133 7.21 6.06 -20.86
C THR A 133 8.16 5.64 -19.73
N PHE A 134 8.31 6.49 -18.72
CA PHE A 134 8.95 6.13 -17.45
C PHE A 134 7.93 5.50 -16.52
N LYS A 135 8.20 4.27 -16.09
CA LYS A 135 7.47 3.59 -15.03
C LYS A 135 8.32 3.60 -13.76
N PRO A 136 8.00 4.44 -12.75
CA PRO A 136 8.76 4.50 -11.50
C PRO A 136 8.80 3.12 -10.84
N ALA A 137 9.97 2.70 -10.37
CA ALA A 137 10.09 1.44 -9.65
C ALA A 137 9.60 1.61 -8.21
N TYR A 138 8.73 0.70 -7.77
CA TYR A 138 8.53 0.45 -6.35
C TYR A 138 9.68 -0.44 -5.88
N LYS A 139 10.64 0.11 -5.14
CA LYS A 139 11.72 -0.67 -4.53
C LYS A 139 11.76 -0.40 -3.03
N PRO A 140 11.21 -1.31 -2.22
CA PRO A 140 11.38 -1.28 -0.78
C PRO A 140 12.83 -1.67 -0.44
N TYR A 141 13.66 -0.71 -0.02
CA TYR A 141 15.00 -1.00 0.47
C TYR A 141 15.05 -1.09 2.00
N LEU A 142 15.71 -2.13 2.49
CA LEU A 142 15.99 -2.34 3.90
C LEU A 142 17.40 -1.82 4.19
N ASP A 143 17.51 -0.69 4.89
CA ASP A 143 18.81 -0.15 5.29
C ASP A 143 19.41 -0.99 6.43
N ARG A 144 20.50 -1.71 6.11
CA ARG A 144 21.30 -2.55 7.02
C ARG A 144 21.97 -1.77 8.17
N SER A 145 22.06 -0.45 8.09
CA SER A 145 22.88 0.37 8.98
C SER A 145 22.12 1.12 10.08
N THR A 146 20.79 1.30 9.94
CA THR A 146 19.94 2.03 10.91
C THR A 146 19.01 1.11 11.70
N PHE A 147 19.55 -0.06 12.10
CA PHE A 147 18.87 -1.12 12.84
C PHE A 147 18.51 -0.71 14.26
N ALA A 148 17.35 -0.04 14.41
CA ALA A 148 16.74 0.24 15.70
C ALA A 148 15.34 -0.38 15.71
N TYR A 149 15.22 -1.60 16.24
CA TYR A 149 14.10 -2.33 16.90
C TYR A 149 12.63 -2.19 16.42
N TYR A 150 12.22 -1.09 15.78
CA TYR A 150 10.92 -0.78 15.18
C TYR A 150 11.02 -0.42 13.67
N THR A 151 12.22 -0.12 13.16
CA THR A 151 12.47 0.28 11.76
C THR A 151 12.69 -0.91 10.81
N GLU A 152 12.76 -2.13 11.34
CA GLU A 152 13.17 -3.37 10.66
C GLU A 152 12.19 -3.86 9.58
N SER A 153 10.97 -3.29 9.54
CA SER A 153 9.87 -3.83 8.73
C SER A 153 9.20 -2.82 7.81
N LYS A 154 9.74 -1.60 7.74
CA LYS A 154 9.24 -0.55 6.86
C LYS A 154 10.34 -0.14 5.87
N PRO A 155 10.50 -0.84 4.75
CA PRO A 155 11.47 -0.46 3.75
C PRO A 155 11.20 0.92 3.12
N ASN A 156 12.27 1.58 2.69
CA ASN A 156 12.18 2.90 2.02
C ASN A 156 11.63 2.72 0.60
N TRP A 157 10.77 3.64 0.18
CA TRP A 157 10.20 3.70 -1.16
C TRP A 157 11.06 4.58 -2.07
N ASN A 158 11.64 4.01 -3.12
CA ASN A 158 12.49 4.76 -4.07
C ASN A 158 11.74 5.40 -5.27
N GLY A 159 10.41 5.46 -5.22
CA GLY A 159 9.59 6.08 -6.28
C GLY A 159 9.40 7.58 -6.09
N LEU A 160 8.45 8.15 -6.86
CA LEU A 160 7.94 9.49 -6.60
C LEU A 160 7.26 9.49 -5.22
N LYS A 161 7.48 10.53 -4.42
CA LYS A 161 6.97 10.66 -3.05
C LYS A 161 6.05 11.86 -2.91
N PRO A 162 5.04 11.79 -2.02
CA PRO A 162 4.09 12.87 -1.81
C PRO A 162 4.74 14.18 -1.37
N GLY A 163 4.27 15.30 -1.92
CA GLY A 163 4.68 16.65 -1.54
C GLY A 163 6.10 17.05 -1.95
N TYR A 164 6.71 16.38 -2.94
CA TYR A 164 8.04 16.73 -3.45
C TYR A 164 7.99 17.35 -4.84
N GLU A 165 9.05 18.11 -5.19
CA GLU A 165 9.31 18.57 -6.54
C GLU A 165 10.37 17.68 -7.22
N TYR A 166 10.18 17.44 -8.51
CA TYR A 166 11.05 16.64 -9.37
C TYR A 166 11.42 17.43 -10.61
N GLN A 167 12.60 17.14 -11.14
CA GLN A 167 13.09 17.62 -12.42
C GLN A 167 13.25 16.44 -13.37
N VAL A 168 12.74 16.58 -14.59
CA VAL A 168 13.08 15.68 -15.69
C VAL A 168 14.18 16.33 -16.52
N THR A 169 15.16 15.55 -16.95
CA THR A 169 16.25 15.99 -17.82
C THR A 169 16.43 15.00 -18.96
N ILE A 170 16.47 15.52 -20.18
CA ILE A 170 16.71 14.79 -21.42
C ILE A 170 18.03 15.24 -22.03
N SER A 171 18.84 14.28 -22.46
CA SER A 171 20.09 14.53 -23.14
C SER A 171 19.88 14.72 -24.65
N GLU A 172 20.58 15.69 -25.23
CA GLU A 172 20.73 15.85 -26.69
C GLU A 172 21.36 14.63 -27.38
N SER A 173 21.90 13.68 -26.62
CA SER A 173 22.52 12.46 -27.14
C SER A 173 21.53 11.36 -27.54
N ILE A 174 20.23 11.55 -27.32
CA ILE A 174 19.17 10.68 -27.88
C ILE A 174 19.22 10.73 -29.42
N LYS A 175 19.06 9.57 -30.06
CA LYS A 175 19.18 9.42 -31.51
C LYS A 175 18.06 8.58 -32.09
N SER A 176 17.87 8.66 -33.39
CA SER A 176 17.04 7.76 -34.20
C SER A 176 17.87 6.57 -34.67
N ALA A 177 17.22 5.53 -35.20
CA ALA A 177 17.89 4.33 -35.70
C ALA A 177 18.86 4.62 -36.85
N ASP A 178 18.59 5.65 -37.66
CA ASP A 178 19.48 6.12 -38.73
C ASP A 178 20.58 7.07 -38.21
N GLY A 179 20.55 7.47 -36.93
CA GLY A 179 21.57 8.27 -36.27
C GLY A 179 21.39 9.79 -36.37
N ALA A 180 20.18 10.27 -36.67
CA ALA A 180 19.82 11.67 -36.44
C ALA A 180 19.86 11.98 -34.94
N VAL A 181 20.16 13.23 -34.58
CA VAL A 181 20.27 13.67 -33.18
C VAL A 181 19.04 14.47 -32.75
N LEU A 182 18.74 14.42 -31.46
CA LEU A 182 17.71 15.26 -30.85
C LEU A 182 18.07 16.74 -31.03
N SER A 183 17.14 17.51 -31.61
CA SER A 183 17.32 18.93 -31.93
C SER A 183 16.34 19.85 -31.19
N THR A 184 15.65 19.33 -30.17
CA THR A 184 14.78 20.10 -29.28
C THR A 184 15.58 21.21 -28.57
N PRO A 185 15.06 22.45 -28.48
CA PRO A 185 15.72 23.54 -27.76
C PRO A 185 16.08 23.16 -26.33
N ALA A 186 17.28 23.53 -25.86
CA ALA A 186 17.77 23.14 -24.53
C ALA A 186 16.82 23.45 -23.36
N LYS A 187 16.04 24.54 -23.45
CA LYS A 187 15.04 24.91 -22.42
C LYS A 187 13.88 23.90 -22.32
N GLU A 188 13.63 23.11 -23.37
CA GLU A 188 12.58 22.11 -23.48
C GLU A 188 13.09 20.70 -23.13
N LEU A 189 14.40 20.55 -22.91
CA LEU A 189 15.03 19.31 -22.46
C LEU A 189 15.00 19.14 -20.93
N THR A 190 14.50 20.14 -20.21
CA THR A 190 14.38 20.09 -18.76
C THR A 190 13.11 20.77 -18.30
N TRP A 191 12.41 20.14 -17.36
CA TRP A 191 11.21 20.70 -16.73
C TRP A 191 11.04 20.18 -15.31
N THR A 192 10.14 20.80 -14.54
CA THR A 192 9.81 20.34 -13.19
C THR A 192 8.34 19.99 -13.04
N PHE A 193 8.06 19.17 -12.02
CA PHE A 193 6.71 18.91 -11.56
C PHE A 193 6.68 18.64 -10.06
N LYS A 194 5.54 18.93 -9.44
CA LYS A 194 5.27 18.67 -8.03
C LYS A 194 4.22 17.57 -7.89
N THR A 195 4.49 16.63 -7.02
CA THR A 195 3.55 15.56 -6.72
C THR A 195 2.44 16.02 -5.76
N THR A 196 1.29 15.34 -5.79
CA THR A 196 0.28 15.42 -4.72
C THR A 196 0.89 15.20 -3.33
N ASP A 197 0.28 15.77 -2.29
CA ASP A 197 0.69 15.75 -0.89
C ASP A 197 0.27 14.49 -0.13
N VAL A 198 -0.66 13.69 -0.67
CA VAL A 198 -1.21 12.49 -0.02
C VAL A 198 -1.21 11.26 -0.93
N ASP A 199 -0.92 10.10 -0.33
CA ASP A 199 -1.08 8.78 -0.94
C ASP A 199 -1.84 7.80 -0.04
N TYR A 200 -2.75 7.10 -0.68
CA TYR A 200 -3.38 5.88 -0.19
C TYR A 200 -3.84 5.04 -1.39
N GLY A 201 -4.02 3.74 -1.19
CA GLY A 201 -4.59 2.86 -2.21
C GLY A 201 -4.07 1.43 -2.15
N LEU A 202 -4.58 0.60 -3.05
CA LEU A 202 -4.17 -0.79 -3.21
C LEU A 202 -2.90 -0.89 -4.07
N TYR A 203 -1.96 -1.73 -3.65
CA TYR A 203 -0.75 -2.05 -4.39
C TYR A 203 -0.67 -3.56 -4.60
N TRP A 204 -0.53 -3.98 -5.85
CA TRP A 204 -0.35 -5.37 -6.24
C TRP A 204 1.13 -5.72 -6.26
N PHE A 205 1.50 -6.85 -5.64
CA PHE A 205 2.88 -7.29 -5.54
C PHE A 205 3.17 -8.44 -6.49
N LYS A 206 4.27 -8.30 -7.22
CA LYS A 206 4.87 -9.41 -7.96
C LYS A 206 5.79 -10.23 -7.08
N ASN A 207 6.50 -9.56 -6.17
CA ASN A 207 7.39 -10.11 -5.15
C ASN A 207 7.53 -9.07 -4.03
N SER A 208 8.22 -9.39 -2.94
CA SER A 208 8.38 -8.48 -1.78
C SER A 208 9.07 -7.16 -2.10
N THR A 209 9.70 -7.03 -3.27
CA THR A 209 10.46 -5.85 -3.71
C THR A 209 9.94 -5.16 -4.96
N ASP A 210 8.81 -5.61 -5.51
CA ASP A 210 8.26 -5.12 -6.76
C ASP A 210 6.73 -5.11 -6.69
N ALA A 211 6.16 -3.90 -6.75
CA ALA A 211 4.73 -3.68 -6.67
C ALA A 211 4.27 -2.55 -7.60
N VAL A 212 3.00 -2.60 -7.99
CA VAL A 212 2.34 -1.54 -8.75
C VAL A 212 1.11 -1.07 -8.00
N LYS A 213 0.87 0.24 -7.96
CA LYS A 213 -0.41 0.76 -7.45
C LYS A 213 -1.52 0.37 -8.41
N TYR A 214 -2.62 -0.16 -7.88
CA TYR A 214 -3.85 -0.34 -8.63
C TYR A 214 -4.41 1.03 -9.00
N ILE A 215 -4.73 1.19 -10.28
CA ILE A 215 -5.35 2.39 -10.83
C ILE A 215 -6.49 1.93 -11.73
N PRO A 216 -7.73 2.39 -11.51
CA PRO A 216 -8.85 1.94 -12.32
C PRO A 216 -8.60 2.20 -13.82
N GLY A 217 -8.98 1.25 -14.66
CA GLY A 217 -8.79 1.33 -16.12
C GLY A 217 -7.35 1.15 -16.63
N ARG A 218 -6.33 1.05 -15.76
CA ARG A 218 -4.96 0.77 -16.17
C ARG A 218 -4.73 -0.73 -16.29
N GLU A 219 -4.25 -1.19 -17.45
CA GLU A 219 -3.82 -2.58 -17.61
C GLU A 219 -2.71 -2.94 -16.62
N ILE A 220 -2.88 -4.08 -15.96
CA ILE A 220 -1.93 -4.63 -15.00
C ILE A 220 -1.35 -5.93 -15.57
N ASP A 221 -0.03 -6.04 -15.54
CA ASP A 221 0.66 -7.25 -15.97
C ASP A 221 0.29 -8.43 -15.06
N LYS A 222 0.03 -9.60 -15.65
CA LYS A 222 -0.40 -10.82 -14.94
C LYS A 222 0.55 -11.28 -13.83
N SER A 223 1.81 -10.87 -13.88
CA SER A 223 2.76 -11.15 -12.78
C SER A 223 2.42 -10.41 -11.49
N TYR A 224 1.67 -9.31 -11.54
CA TYR A 224 1.14 -8.61 -10.36
C TYR A 224 -0.23 -9.15 -9.96
N TYR A 225 -1.21 -9.13 -10.88
CA TYR A 225 -2.58 -9.58 -10.64
C TYR A 225 -3.09 -10.38 -11.84
N ALA A 226 -3.67 -11.55 -11.58
CA ALA A 226 -4.33 -12.38 -12.59
C ALA A 226 -5.72 -12.79 -12.05
N PRO A 227 -6.82 -12.50 -12.77
CA PRO A 227 -8.18 -12.74 -12.28
C PRO A 227 -8.48 -14.22 -11.99
N GLU A 228 -7.75 -15.13 -12.64
CA GLU A 228 -7.88 -16.58 -12.47
C GLU A 228 -7.24 -17.15 -11.17
N ASN A 229 -6.62 -16.31 -10.34
CA ASN A 229 -5.93 -16.71 -9.13
C ASN A 229 -6.75 -16.38 -7.87
N ASP A 230 -6.57 -17.19 -6.81
CA ASP A 230 -6.99 -16.83 -5.45
C ASP A 230 -6.37 -15.48 -5.05
N THR A 231 -7.00 -14.71 -4.18
CA THR A 231 -6.57 -13.34 -3.89
C THR A 231 -6.48 -13.07 -2.39
N LEU A 232 -5.30 -12.60 -1.94
CA LEU A 232 -5.12 -12.04 -0.60
C LEU A 232 -4.93 -10.52 -0.69
N ILE A 233 -5.72 -9.78 0.08
CA ILE A 233 -5.53 -8.33 0.31
C ILE A 233 -5.18 -8.10 1.78
N TYR A 234 -4.04 -7.46 2.01
CA TYR A 234 -3.54 -7.11 3.33
C TYR A 234 -3.79 -5.63 3.67
N ALA A 235 -4.26 -5.32 4.88
CA ALA A 235 -4.33 -3.95 5.41
C ALA A 235 -3.48 -3.82 6.68
N HIS A 236 -2.60 -2.83 6.71
CA HIS A 236 -1.72 -2.56 7.85
C HIS A 236 -2.41 -1.74 8.95
N GLY A 237 -1.83 -1.77 10.15
CA GLY A 237 -2.26 -0.99 11.31
C GLY A 237 -1.68 0.41 11.41
N TRP A 238 -1.58 0.90 12.64
CA TRP A 238 -1.02 2.23 12.96
C TRP A 238 0.43 2.38 12.48
N GLN A 239 0.75 3.52 11.86
CA GLN A 239 2.04 3.76 11.20
C GLN A 239 2.80 4.97 11.76
N GLN A 240 2.88 5.06 13.08
CA GLN A 240 3.64 6.12 13.75
C GLN A 240 5.04 6.29 13.12
N GLU A 241 5.39 7.53 12.83
CA GLU A 241 6.68 7.98 12.27
C GLU A 241 7.04 7.40 10.89
N SER A 242 6.12 6.72 10.20
CA SER A 242 6.39 6.18 8.87
C SER A 242 6.73 7.25 7.84
N VAL A 243 6.13 8.44 7.96
CA VAL A 243 6.31 9.54 7.03
C VAL A 243 7.62 10.27 7.27
N VAL A 244 7.93 10.59 8.53
CA VAL A 244 9.20 11.24 8.91
C VAL A 244 10.40 10.33 8.65
N ALA A 245 10.18 9.02 8.66
CA ALA A 245 11.17 8.02 8.27
C ALA A 245 11.26 7.83 6.73
N ASP A 246 10.93 8.85 5.94
CA ASP A 246 11.01 8.88 4.48
C ASP A 246 9.93 8.04 3.77
N TYR A 247 8.68 8.15 4.24
CA TYR A 247 7.49 7.44 3.71
C TYR A 247 7.66 5.92 3.65
N ARG A 248 8.31 5.35 4.67
CA ARG A 248 8.52 3.91 4.78
C ARG A 248 7.19 3.19 4.95
N ARG A 249 6.97 2.12 4.18
CA ARG A 249 5.75 1.31 4.23
C ARG A 249 6.05 -0.07 4.76
N GLU A 250 5.10 -0.71 5.43
CA GLU A 250 5.27 -2.12 5.84
C GLU A 250 5.63 -2.98 4.64
N GLY A 251 6.74 -3.72 4.76
CA GLY A 251 7.22 -4.65 3.75
C GLY A 251 6.94 -6.11 4.11
N PHE A 252 7.12 -6.96 3.12
CA PHE A 252 6.84 -8.40 3.18
C PHE A 252 8.11 -9.25 3.00
N ASN A 253 9.26 -8.66 3.30
CA ASN A 253 10.52 -9.37 3.45
C ASN A 253 10.74 -9.70 4.92
N HIS A 254 11.04 -10.96 5.20
CA HIS A 254 11.43 -11.42 6.51
C HIS A 254 12.91 -11.80 6.50
N PHE A 255 13.64 -11.49 7.56
CA PHE A 255 15.04 -11.86 7.68
C PHE A 255 15.17 -13.08 8.57
N VAL A 256 15.98 -14.05 8.15
CA VAL A 256 16.13 -15.33 8.85
C VAL A 256 17.58 -15.51 9.29
N ASN A 257 17.77 -16.03 10.50
CA ASN A 257 19.07 -16.47 11.00
C ASN A 257 19.04 -18.00 11.10
N SER A 258 20.00 -18.69 10.47
CA SER A 258 20.11 -20.14 10.53
C SER A 258 20.70 -20.66 11.86
N GLU A 259 21.31 -19.79 12.67
CA GLU A 259 21.94 -20.15 13.94
C GLU A 259 21.08 -19.84 15.18
N THR A 260 20.02 -19.04 15.04
CA THR A 260 19.08 -18.73 16.12
C THR A 260 17.63 -18.92 15.67
N SER A 261 16.85 -19.69 16.42
CA SER A 261 15.40 -19.77 16.24
C SER A 261 14.78 -18.38 16.46
N GLY A 262 14.20 -17.77 15.42
CA GLY A 262 13.33 -16.59 15.50
C GLY A 262 13.90 -15.21 15.15
N PHE A 263 13.08 -14.19 15.44
CA PHE A 263 13.26 -12.77 15.13
C PHE A 263 14.37 -12.11 15.98
N SER A 264 15.61 -12.59 15.83
CA SER A 264 16.78 -12.15 16.60
C SER A 264 17.85 -11.50 15.71
N SER A 265 18.66 -10.64 16.31
CA SER A 265 19.81 -10.00 15.66
C SER A 265 20.78 -11.03 15.08
N GLY A 266 21.30 -10.81 13.87
CA GLY A 266 22.29 -11.70 13.23
C GLY A 266 21.79 -12.42 11.97
N MET A 267 20.66 -11.98 11.42
CA MET A 267 20.04 -12.58 10.24
C MET A 267 20.92 -12.50 8.98
N THR A 268 21.03 -13.61 8.27
CA THR A 268 21.93 -13.81 7.12
C THR A 268 21.18 -13.91 5.79
N GLU A 269 19.90 -14.26 5.82
CA GLU A 269 19.08 -14.51 4.63
C GLU A 269 17.79 -13.68 4.65
N THR A 270 17.24 -13.37 3.47
CA THR A 270 15.98 -12.65 3.30
C THR A 270 14.97 -13.57 2.62
N MET A 271 13.83 -13.77 3.28
CA MET A 271 12.68 -14.48 2.77
C MET A 271 11.66 -13.51 2.20
N ASP A 272 11.31 -13.73 0.94
CA ASP A 272 10.21 -13.05 0.27
C ASP A 272 8.89 -13.76 0.59
N LEU A 273 8.10 -13.15 1.49
CA LEU A 273 6.82 -13.71 1.89
C LEU A 273 5.72 -13.53 0.83
N VAL A 274 5.88 -12.61 -0.13
CA VAL A 274 4.93 -12.47 -1.24
C VAL A 274 5.08 -13.67 -2.17
N SER A 275 6.33 -14.02 -2.52
CA SER A 275 6.61 -15.12 -3.44
C SER A 275 6.05 -16.47 -2.92
N ILE A 276 6.02 -16.69 -1.61
CA ILE A 276 5.35 -17.87 -0.99
C ILE A 276 3.89 -18.01 -1.44
N TRP A 277 3.16 -16.90 -1.52
CA TRP A 277 1.76 -16.89 -1.95
C TRP A 277 1.65 -16.98 -3.47
N LYS A 278 2.48 -16.22 -4.21
CA LYS A 278 2.52 -16.25 -5.68
C LYS A 278 2.83 -17.64 -6.22
N ASP A 279 3.72 -18.39 -5.56
CA ASP A 279 4.11 -19.76 -5.93
C ASP A 279 2.94 -20.77 -5.76
N LYS A 280 1.92 -20.40 -5.00
CA LYS A 280 0.66 -21.15 -4.84
C LYS A 280 -0.47 -20.61 -5.71
N SER A 281 -0.16 -19.79 -6.71
CA SER A 281 -1.12 -19.11 -7.59
C SER A 281 -2.08 -18.18 -6.84
N TRP A 282 -1.57 -17.46 -5.83
CA TRP A 282 -2.32 -16.36 -5.22
C TRP A 282 -1.90 -15.01 -5.80
N ASN A 283 -2.85 -14.09 -5.97
CA ASN A 283 -2.59 -12.66 -6.03
C ASN A 283 -2.30 -12.14 -4.61
N PHE A 284 -1.44 -11.14 -4.52
CA PHE A 284 -1.08 -10.51 -3.26
C PHE A 284 -1.17 -8.99 -3.40
N GLY A 285 -2.14 -8.40 -2.71
CA GLY A 285 -2.33 -6.96 -2.64
C GLY A 285 -2.13 -6.43 -1.22
N ALA A 286 -1.67 -5.18 -1.10
CA ALA A 286 -1.67 -4.47 0.17
C ALA A 286 -2.30 -3.08 0.03
N PHE A 287 -3.23 -2.76 0.93
CA PHE A 287 -3.79 -1.43 1.06
C PHE A 287 -2.92 -0.56 1.95
N TYR A 288 -2.31 0.45 1.36
CA TYR A 288 -1.51 1.43 2.08
C TYR A 288 -2.32 2.69 2.36
N TRP A 289 -2.28 3.11 3.61
CA TRP A 289 -2.86 4.34 4.11
C TRP A 289 -1.89 5.02 5.11
N ASN A 290 -0.59 4.83 4.88
CA ASN A 290 0.49 5.18 5.83
C ASN A 290 0.43 6.62 6.34
N GLN A 291 0.23 7.61 5.46
CA GLN A 291 0.17 9.01 5.90
C GLN A 291 -1.05 9.27 6.78
N ILE A 292 -2.19 8.61 6.49
CA ILE A 292 -3.42 8.73 7.25
C ILE A 292 -3.29 8.00 8.61
N ALA A 293 -2.61 6.84 8.59
CA ALA A 293 -2.33 5.99 9.75
C ALA A 293 -1.17 6.51 10.62
N ASP A 294 -0.35 7.43 10.13
CA ASP A 294 0.69 8.11 10.91
C ASP A 294 0.06 9.31 11.62
N ASP A 295 -0.88 9.06 12.53
CA ASP A 295 -1.52 10.12 13.29
C ASP A 295 -1.93 9.65 14.68
N ASP A 296 -1.71 10.53 15.66
CA ASP A 296 -1.91 10.28 17.07
C ASP A 296 -2.14 11.59 17.86
N ASP A 297 -2.44 11.41 19.14
CA ASP A 297 -2.40 12.49 20.11
C ASP A 297 -1.14 12.37 20.98
N ASN A 298 -0.04 12.98 20.51
CA ASN A 298 1.17 13.16 21.31
C ASN A 298 0.95 14.04 22.56
N ALA A 299 -0.20 14.72 22.70
CA ALA A 299 -0.51 15.53 23.86
C ALA A 299 -1.03 14.67 25.03
N LYS A 300 -0.09 14.16 25.85
CA LYS A 300 -0.33 13.79 27.25
C LYS A 300 -1.51 12.83 27.47
N SER A 301 -1.33 11.54 27.17
CA SER A 301 -1.85 10.59 28.15
C SER A 301 -1.10 10.89 29.47
N SER A 302 -1.82 11.09 30.57
CA SER A 302 -1.27 11.30 31.93
C SER A 302 -0.40 10.13 32.43
N VAL A 303 -0.07 9.20 31.53
CA VAL A 303 0.47 7.86 31.72
C VAL A 303 1.58 7.53 30.70
N GLY A 304 1.96 8.47 29.82
CA GLY A 304 3.24 8.41 29.08
C GLY A 304 3.30 7.47 27.87
N ALA A 305 2.18 7.01 27.32
CA ALA A 305 2.14 6.24 26.06
C ALA A 305 1.13 6.82 25.06
N ALA A 306 1.51 6.85 23.79
CA ALA A 306 0.67 7.27 22.67
C ALA A 306 -0.39 6.20 22.33
N VAL A 307 -1.59 6.64 21.96
CA VAL A 307 -2.72 5.77 21.60
C VAL A 307 -3.23 6.19 20.22
N PRO A 308 -3.48 5.26 19.28
CA PRO A 308 -3.76 5.60 17.88
C PRO A 308 -5.22 6.01 17.63
N TYR A 309 -5.83 6.76 18.56
CA TYR A 309 -7.25 7.16 18.48
C TYR A 309 -7.59 7.90 17.19
N LYS A 310 -6.70 8.80 16.74
CA LYS A 310 -6.90 9.57 15.51
C LYS A 310 -6.76 8.71 14.27
N ALA A 311 -5.77 7.81 14.20
CA ALA A 311 -5.65 6.89 13.08
C ALA A 311 -6.85 5.93 13.01
N GLU A 312 -7.29 5.40 14.16
CA GLU A 312 -8.43 4.48 14.24
C GLU A 312 -9.75 5.13 13.82
N SER A 313 -10.03 6.36 14.26
CA SER A 313 -11.31 7.04 13.94
C SER A 313 -11.53 7.19 12.43
N LYS A 314 -10.45 7.42 11.67
CA LYS A 314 -10.46 7.58 10.20
C LYS A 314 -10.86 6.32 9.43
N ILE A 315 -10.85 5.16 10.08
CA ILE A 315 -11.36 3.91 9.50
C ILE A 315 -12.88 4.01 9.30
N TRP A 316 -13.57 4.67 10.23
CA TRP A 316 -15.02 4.67 10.34
C TRP A 316 -15.68 6.01 9.99
N ASN A 317 -14.95 7.13 10.10
CA ASN A 317 -15.48 8.48 9.82
C ASN A 317 -14.38 9.41 9.25
N THR A 318 -14.73 10.67 8.98
CA THR A 318 -13.83 11.67 8.38
C THR A 318 -13.52 12.87 9.29
N ILE A 319 -13.99 12.89 10.53
CA ILE A 319 -13.91 14.04 11.46
C ILE A 319 -12.47 14.47 11.69
N GLN A 320 -11.62 13.48 11.92
CA GLN A 320 -10.21 13.68 12.20
C GLN A 320 -9.37 13.42 10.95
N MET A 321 -10.00 13.37 9.76
CA MET A 321 -9.30 13.01 8.55
C MET A 321 -8.24 14.06 8.21
N ARG A 322 -6.99 13.68 8.47
CA ARG A 322 -5.78 14.41 8.18
C ARG A 322 -4.69 13.40 7.91
N TYR A 323 -3.57 13.84 7.37
CA TYR A 323 -2.48 12.94 7.04
C TYR A 323 -1.12 13.56 7.37
N ALA A 324 -0.16 12.72 7.69
CA ALA A 324 1.21 13.13 7.93
C ALA A 324 1.89 13.56 6.64
N VAL A 325 2.64 14.66 6.72
CA VAL A 325 3.57 15.10 5.68
C VAL A 325 5.00 15.00 6.21
N SER A 326 5.95 14.71 5.32
CA SER A 326 7.36 14.68 5.72
C SER A 326 7.80 16.10 6.07
N PRO A 327 8.55 16.30 7.17
CA PRO A 327 9.10 17.61 7.51
C PRO A 327 9.98 18.18 6.38
N TYR A 328 10.52 17.31 5.52
CA TYR A 328 11.38 17.66 4.40
C TYR A 328 10.64 17.83 3.05
N SER A 329 9.34 17.54 2.99
CA SER A 329 8.50 17.81 1.80
C SER A 329 8.30 19.32 1.64
N LEU A 330 7.84 19.78 0.47
CA LEU A 330 7.59 21.20 0.17
C LEU A 330 6.65 21.90 1.17
N THR A 331 5.78 21.13 1.83
CA THR A 331 4.80 21.59 2.80
C THR A 331 5.15 21.20 4.23
N GLY A 332 6.32 20.60 4.46
CA GLY A 332 6.80 20.14 5.77
C GLY A 332 7.46 21.23 6.61
N SER A 333 7.50 21.01 7.92
CA SER A 333 7.96 21.99 8.90
C SER A 333 9.39 22.47 8.66
N ALA A 334 10.27 21.63 8.09
CA ALA A 334 11.66 22.00 7.79
C ALA A 334 11.79 22.86 6.51
N ARG A 335 10.76 22.96 5.66
CA ARG A 335 10.73 23.84 4.48
C ARG A 335 10.11 25.20 4.70
N GLN A 336 9.68 25.50 5.92
CA GLN A 336 9.06 26.78 6.20
C GLN A 336 10.07 27.93 6.26
N ASP A 337 9.72 29.04 5.59
CA ASP A 337 10.47 30.30 5.64
C ASP A 337 10.59 30.86 7.07
N LYS A 338 9.68 30.45 7.96
CA LYS A 338 9.64 30.89 9.36
C LYS A 338 9.83 29.70 10.30
N PRO A 339 10.70 29.81 11.32
CA PRO A 339 10.85 28.78 12.33
C PRO A 339 9.51 28.47 13.01
N ILE A 340 9.11 27.20 12.95
CA ILE A 340 7.98 26.66 13.72
C ILE A 340 8.48 26.33 15.13
N LYS A 341 7.64 26.56 16.15
CA LYS A 341 8.00 26.17 17.51
C LYS A 341 7.98 24.64 17.62
N PRO A 342 8.89 24.01 18.38
CA PRO A 342 8.93 22.55 18.52
C PRO A 342 7.60 21.92 18.92
N GLU A 343 6.81 22.59 19.77
CA GLU A 343 5.49 22.13 20.20
C GLU A 343 4.41 22.17 19.10
N ASP A 344 4.60 22.98 18.06
CA ASP A 344 3.65 23.17 16.96
C ASP A 344 4.01 22.31 15.73
N VAL A 345 5.22 21.72 15.69
CA VAL A 345 5.71 20.88 14.57
C VAL A 345 4.74 19.74 14.27
N TRP A 346 4.20 19.11 15.31
CA TRP A 346 3.25 18.01 15.14
C TRP A 346 2.01 18.41 14.36
N GLU A 347 1.41 19.56 14.71
CA GLU A 347 0.20 20.02 14.02
C GLU A 347 0.54 20.51 12.61
N TYR A 348 1.72 21.07 12.41
CA TYR A 348 2.18 21.52 11.10
C TYR A 348 2.44 20.34 10.14
N ASP A 349 3.07 19.28 10.62
CA ASP A 349 3.36 18.07 9.84
C ASP A 349 2.12 17.15 9.72
N ARG A 350 0.92 17.67 10.01
CA ARG A 350 -0.38 17.04 9.76
C ARG A 350 -1.23 17.99 8.91
N GLN A 351 -1.70 17.51 7.77
CA GLN A 351 -2.48 18.31 6.81
C GLN A 351 -3.90 17.77 6.67
N ASP A 352 -4.86 18.66 6.61
CA ASP A 352 -6.27 18.38 6.33
C ASP A 352 -6.71 18.85 4.93
N VAL A 353 -5.84 19.56 4.21
CA VAL A 353 -6.04 19.94 2.81
C VAL A 353 -5.84 18.72 1.91
N ASN A 354 -6.74 18.48 0.94
CA ASN A 354 -6.74 17.29 0.06
C ASN A 354 -6.90 15.95 0.80
N ASN A 355 -7.42 15.98 2.03
CA ASN A 355 -7.69 14.77 2.78
C ASN A 355 -8.74 13.87 2.07
N PRO A 356 -8.73 12.55 2.33
CA PRO A 356 -9.79 11.68 1.84
C PRO A 356 -11.17 12.16 2.32
N THR A 357 -12.16 12.17 1.42
CA THR A 357 -13.52 12.63 1.75
C THR A 357 -14.42 11.52 2.29
N LYS A 358 -13.91 10.28 2.35
CA LYS A 358 -14.60 9.10 2.84
C LYS A 358 -13.77 8.38 3.90
N PRO A 359 -14.41 7.60 4.79
CA PRO A 359 -13.72 6.72 5.72
C PRO A 359 -12.83 5.72 4.97
N MET A 360 -11.70 5.37 5.56
CA MET A 360 -10.71 4.52 4.88
C MET A 360 -11.24 3.12 4.57
N SER A 361 -12.16 2.58 5.38
CA SER A 361 -12.79 1.27 5.10
C SER A 361 -13.72 1.31 3.88
N VAL A 362 -14.43 2.44 3.68
CA VAL A 362 -15.24 2.68 2.48
C VAL A 362 -14.34 2.82 1.25
N ILE A 363 -13.25 3.56 1.35
CA ILE A 363 -12.27 3.70 0.25
C ILE A 363 -11.67 2.35 -0.14
N LEU A 364 -11.32 1.51 0.84
CA LEU A 364 -10.85 0.16 0.58
C LEU A 364 -11.90 -0.65 -0.17
N ALA A 365 -13.16 -0.66 0.29
CA ALA A 365 -14.24 -1.38 -0.38
C ALA A 365 -14.41 -0.93 -1.84
N GLU A 366 -14.51 0.37 -2.10
CA GLU A 366 -14.69 0.91 -3.47
C GLU A 366 -13.52 0.57 -4.39
N ILE A 367 -12.30 0.59 -3.86
CA ILE A 367 -11.12 0.16 -4.62
C ILE A 367 -11.19 -1.33 -4.94
N LEU A 368 -11.63 -2.18 -4.00
CA LEU A 368 -11.76 -3.61 -4.22
C LEU A 368 -12.87 -3.96 -5.21
N GLU A 369 -14.02 -3.28 -5.14
CA GLU A 369 -15.10 -3.43 -6.12
C GLU A 369 -14.63 -3.15 -7.55
N SER A 370 -13.74 -2.18 -7.71
CA SER A 370 -13.17 -1.84 -9.01
C SER A 370 -12.00 -2.75 -9.39
N ALA A 371 -11.13 -3.12 -8.45
CA ALA A 371 -9.90 -3.86 -8.74
C ALA A 371 -10.12 -5.35 -8.98
N LEU A 372 -11.24 -5.89 -8.49
CA LEU A 372 -11.60 -7.29 -8.55
C LEU A 372 -12.87 -7.51 -9.40
N ASP A 373 -13.25 -6.52 -10.22
CA ASP A 373 -14.46 -6.59 -11.06
C ASP A 373 -14.43 -7.75 -12.08
N GLU A 374 -13.23 -8.11 -12.54
CA GLU A 374 -12.95 -9.24 -13.43
C GLU A 374 -12.53 -10.52 -12.70
N MET A 375 -12.54 -10.57 -11.37
CA MET A 375 -12.12 -11.77 -10.62
C MET A 375 -13.06 -12.95 -10.89
N ASP A 376 -12.47 -14.11 -11.18
CA ASP A 376 -13.22 -15.38 -11.30
C ASP A 376 -13.71 -15.85 -9.91
N ASP A 377 -14.50 -16.94 -9.88
CA ASP A 377 -14.98 -17.59 -8.64
C ASP A 377 -13.84 -18.35 -7.93
N ASN A 378 -12.89 -17.58 -7.37
CA ASN A 378 -11.69 -18.05 -6.66
C ASN A 378 -11.73 -17.60 -5.19
N GLU A 379 -10.86 -18.19 -4.36
CA GLU A 379 -10.83 -17.84 -2.94
C GLU A 379 -10.33 -16.40 -2.74
N PHE A 380 -11.13 -15.58 -2.05
CA PHE A 380 -10.84 -14.20 -1.74
C PHE A 380 -10.68 -13.99 -0.23
N ARG A 381 -9.50 -13.52 0.19
CA ARG A 381 -9.16 -13.27 1.59
C ARG A 381 -8.81 -11.82 1.84
N LEU A 382 -9.35 -11.29 2.94
CA LEU A 382 -8.87 -10.05 3.54
C LEU A 382 -8.07 -10.38 4.81
N ALA A 383 -6.87 -9.81 4.93
CA ALA A 383 -6.05 -9.93 6.13
C ALA A 383 -5.79 -8.54 6.71
N GLY A 384 -6.13 -8.34 7.98
CA GLY A 384 -5.90 -7.07 8.66
C GLY A 384 -4.99 -7.26 9.85
N HIS A 385 -3.90 -6.49 9.93
CA HIS A 385 -3.02 -6.46 11.10
C HIS A 385 -3.35 -5.25 11.99
N SER A 386 -3.46 -5.43 13.30
CA SER A 386 -3.66 -4.31 14.23
C SER A 386 -4.93 -3.51 13.90
N LEU A 387 -4.84 -2.18 13.74
CA LEU A 387 -5.94 -1.35 13.23
C LEU A 387 -6.43 -1.78 11.84
N GLY A 388 -5.57 -2.40 11.03
CA GLY A 388 -5.94 -2.97 9.73
C GLY A 388 -7.00 -4.07 9.85
N SER A 389 -7.11 -4.74 11.01
CA SER A 389 -8.20 -5.68 11.28
C SER A 389 -9.57 -5.00 11.27
N GLN A 390 -9.66 -3.76 11.74
CA GLN A 390 -10.91 -2.98 11.66
C GLN A 390 -11.19 -2.51 10.23
N MET A 391 -10.12 -2.14 9.50
CA MET A 391 -10.22 -1.74 8.10
C MET A 391 -10.86 -2.84 7.25
N VAL A 392 -10.42 -4.10 7.42
CA VAL A 392 -10.95 -5.23 6.64
C VAL A 392 -12.35 -5.65 7.08
N HIS A 393 -12.73 -5.48 8.34
CA HIS A 393 -14.14 -5.67 8.76
C HIS A 393 -15.06 -4.70 8.02
N GLY A 394 -14.76 -3.39 8.08
CA GLY A 394 -15.56 -2.37 7.43
C GLY A 394 -15.68 -2.62 5.91
N ALA A 395 -14.56 -2.93 5.26
CA ALA A 395 -14.56 -3.21 3.82
C ALA A 395 -15.34 -4.49 3.48
N ALA A 396 -15.13 -5.59 4.20
CA ALA A 396 -15.85 -6.86 3.99
C ALA A 396 -17.36 -6.70 4.12
N TYR A 397 -17.81 -5.96 5.13
CA TYR A 397 -19.22 -5.68 5.33
C TYR A 397 -19.83 -4.94 4.14
N ILE A 398 -19.16 -3.88 3.66
CA ILE A 398 -19.64 -3.08 2.53
C ILE A 398 -19.73 -3.95 1.27
N LEU A 399 -18.72 -4.79 1.01
CA LEU A 399 -18.72 -5.73 -0.11
C LEU A 399 -19.87 -6.74 -0.01
N SER A 400 -20.11 -7.31 1.19
CA SER A 400 -21.23 -8.24 1.43
C SER A 400 -22.60 -7.58 1.20
N GLU A 401 -22.77 -6.33 1.66
CA GLU A 401 -24.04 -5.61 1.52
C GLU A 401 -24.33 -5.14 0.10
N ASN A 402 -23.30 -4.70 -0.63
CA ASN A 402 -23.48 -4.20 -1.99
C ASN A 402 -23.89 -5.33 -2.96
N LYS A 403 -23.54 -6.60 -2.67
CA LYS A 403 -23.93 -7.79 -3.44
C LYS A 403 -23.69 -7.67 -4.95
N ASN A 404 -22.66 -6.90 -5.34
CA ASN A 404 -22.35 -6.61 -6.74
C ASN A 404 -21.90 -7.87 -7.51
N SER A 405 -21.21 -8.79 -6.82
CA SER A 405 -20.88 -10.13 -7.29
C SER A 405 -20.63 -11.05 -6.09
N ALA A 406 -21.00 -12.33 -6.17
CA ALA A 406 -20.68 -13.31 -5.12
C ALA A 406 -19.17 -13.47 -4.94
N ALA A 407 -18.39 -13.34 -6.03
CA ALA A 407 -16.93 -13.39 -5.98
C ALA A 407 -16.30 -12.24 -5.17
N LEU A 408 -17.01 -11.11 -5.00
CA LEU A 408 -16.50 -9.96 -4.24
C LEU A 408 -16.76 -10.06 -2.73
N ILE A 409 -17.51 -11.08 -2.28
CA ILE A 409 -17.69 -11.35 -0.85
C ILE A 409 -16.44 -12.12 -0.39
N PRO A 410 -15.65 -11.61 0.57
CA PRO A 410 -14.48 -12.36 1.04
C PRO A 410 -14.89 -13.70 1.63
N ASP A 411 -14.21 -14.77 1.25
CA ASP A 411 -14.33 -16.08 1.88
C ASP A 411 -13.76 -16.08 3.31
N ARG A 412 -12.75 -15.23 3.56
CA ARG A 412 -12.06 -15.21 4.85
C ARG A 412 -11.54 -13.84 5.27
N LEU A 413 -11.77 -13.50 6.54
CA LEU A 413 -11.08 -12.46 7.28
C LEU A 413 -10.02 -13.08 8.20
N ALA A 414 -8.75 -12.79 7.92
CA ALA A 414 -7.62 -13.12 8.80
C ALA A 414 -7.28 -11.90 9.68
N LEU A 415 -7.62 -11.98 10.95
CA LEU A 415 -7.42 -10.93 11.94
C LEU A 415 -6.10 -11.21 12.68
N ILE A 416 -5.06 -10.49 12.26
CA ILE A 416 -3.70 -10.68 12.74
C ILE A 416 -3.45 -9.70 13.87
N ASP A 417 -3.37 -10.21 15.10
CA ASP A 417 -3.15 -9.42 16.31
C ASP A 417 -3.99 -8.12 16.35
N PRO A 418 -5.32 -8.23 16.24
CA PRO A 418 -6.19 -7.08 16.06
C PRO A 418 -6.09 -6.11 17.23
N TYR A 419 -6.39 -4.84 16.97
CA TYR A 419 -6.38 -3.78 17.97
C TYR A 419 -7.62 -2.88 17.84
N TRP A 420 -8.21 -2.49 18.97
CA TRP A 420 -9.34 -1.56 19.08
C TRP A 420 -9.07 -0.59 20.23
N ALA A 421 -8.92 0.72 20.05
CA ALA A 421 -8.56 1.59 21.18
C ALA A 421 -9.73 1.91 22.12
N GLY A 422 -10.96 1.52 21.76
CA GLY A 422 -12.16 1.83 22.51
C GLY A 422 -12.58 3.31 22.41
N ALA A 423 -12.51 3.89 21.21
CA ALA A 423 -12.93 5.26 20.95
C ALA A 423 -14.41 5.37 20.52
N ASN A 424 -14.96 6.57 20.74
CA ASN A 424 -16.30 6.96 20.28
C ASN A 424 -16.32 7.12 18.75
N VAL A 425 -17.32 6.52 18.12
CA VAL A 425 -17.66 6.74 16.72
C VAL A 425 -18.81 7.73 16.69
N ALA A 426 -18.52 9.02 16.56
CA ALA A 426 -19.58 10.03 16.48
C ALA A 426 -19.15 11.24 15.65
N ASP A 427 -19.73 11.40 14.44
CA ASP A 427 -20.12 12.67 13.77
C ASP A 427 -20.64 12.44 12.32
N ASP A 428 -21.03 13.50 11.63
CA ASP A 428 -21.67 13.64 10.30
C ASP A 428 -21.39 12.56 9.22
N TYR A 429 -20.18 12.03 9.05
CA TYR A 429 -19.91 11.00 8.03
C TYR A 429 -20.06 9.55 8.54
N TRP A 430 -20.05 9.36 9.86
CA TRP A 430 -20.56 8.13 10.47
C TRP A 430 -22.05 7.94 10.14
N ASP A 431 -22.78 9.07 10.03
CA ASP A 431 -24.20 9.02 9.68
C ASP A 431 -24.48 8.47 8.28
N GLU A 432 -23.48 8.51 7.39
CA GLU A 432 -23.51 8.00 6.01
C GLU A 432 -22.77 6.67 5.84
N HIS A 433 -22.07 6.18 6.87
CA HIS A 433 -21.31 4.93 6.78
C HIS A 433 -22.26 3.71 6.63
N PRO A 434 -22.05 2.80 5.67
CA PRO A 434 -22.96 1.67 5.44
C PRO A 434 -23.22 0.79 6.67
N ALA A 435 -22.21 0.62 7.52
CA ALA A 435 -22.32 -0.15 8.78
C ALA A 435 -23.17 0.51 9.89
N LYS A 436 -23.67 1.74 9.71
CA LYS A 436 -24.40 2.48 10.76
C LYS A 436 -25.61 1.72 11.32
N ALA A 437 -26.36 1.04 10.46
CA ALA A 437 -27.55 0.30 10.88
C ALA A 437 -27.20 -0.82 11.86
N LEU A 438 -26.18 -1.64 11.55
CA LEU A 438 -25.68 -2.69 12.45
C LEU A 438 -25.27 -2.12 13.81
N VAL A 439 -24.63 -0.96 13.78
CA VAL A 439 -24.12 -0.31 14.98
C VAL A 439 -25.22 0.30 15.84
N THR A 440 -26.31 0.76 15.24
CA THR A 440 -27.50 1.17 15.99
C THR A 440 -28.06 -0.01 16.79
N THR A 441 -28.15 -1.19 16.16
CA THR A 441 -28.56 -2.43 16.84
C THR A 441 -27.54 -2.89 17.90
N ALA A 442 -26.25 -2.78 17.62
CA ALA A 442 -25.18 -3.10 18.58
C ALA A 442 -25.27 -2.25 19.86
N THR A 443 -25.61 -0.96 19.70
CA THR A 443 -25.79 0.00 20.80
C THR A 443 -26.97 -0.38 21.70
N GLU A 444 -28.07 -0.87 21.12
CA GLU A 444 -29.24 -1.36 21.87
C GLU A 444 -28.91 -2.63 22.68
N HIS A 445 -28.17 -3.57 22.09
CA HIS A 445 -27.69 -4.77 22.81
C HIS A 445 -26.70 -4.42 23.92
N ARG A 446 -25.80 -3.44 23.70
CA ARG A 446 -24.88 -2.94 24.73
C ARG A 446 -25.61 -2.44 25.96
N ASP A 447 -26.64 -1.62 25.78
CA ASP A 447 -27.38 -1.06 26.91
C ASP A 447 -28.04 -2.19 27.74
N THR A 448 -28.46 -3.27 27.08
CA THR A 448 -28.98 -4.50 27.71
C THR A 448 -27.88 -5.27 28.47
N ASP A 449 -26.73 -5.50 27.85
CA ASP A 449 -25.58 -6.18 28.47
C ASP A 449 -25.01 -5.41 29.66
N ARG A 450 -24.96 -4.07 29.55
CA ARG A 450 -24.60 -3.17 30.64
C ARG A 450 -25.57 -3.30 31.80
N GLU A 451 -26.88 -3.30 31.54
CA GLU A 451 -27.89 -3.49 32.58
C GLU A 451 -27.75 -4.87 33.27
N ALA A 452 -27.46 -5.93 32.51
CA ALA A 452 -27.21 -7.26 33.05
C ALA A 452 -25.91 -7.32 33.90
N ALA A 453 -24.82 -6.69 33.45
CA ALA A 453 -23.56 -6.61 34.19
C ALA A 453 -23.69 -5.78 35.48
N LEU A 454 -24.45 -4.69 35.44
CA LEU A 454 -24.78 -3.88 36.62
C LEU A 454 -25.64 -4.67 37.62
N ALA A 455 -26.61 -5.45 37.13
CA ALA A 455 -27.46 -6.31 37.96
C ALA A 455 -26.68 -7.44 38.67
N THR A 456 -25.53 -7.86 38.14
CA THR A 456 -24.68 -8.92 38.70
C THR A 456 -23.52 -8.41 39.56
N GLY A 457 -23.39 -7.09 39.75
CA GLY A 457 -22.35 -6.48 40.61
C GLY A 457 -20.95 -6.45 39.99
N LEU A 458 -20.84 -6.66 38.67
CA LEU A 458 -19.57 -6.67 37.92
C LEU A 458 -19.21 -5.29 37.33
N SER A 459 -19.70 -4.21 37.94
CA SER A 459 -19.61 -2.83 37.44
C SER A 459 -18.19 -2.26 37.27
N GLY A 460 -17.18 -2.89 37.89
CA GLY A 460 -15.77 -2.50 37.73
C GLY A 460 -15.03 -3.14 36.55
N TYR A 461 -15.68 -4.08 35.85
CA TYR A 461 -15.09 -4.87 34.75
C TYR A 461 -15.68 -4.53 33.38
N TYR A 462 -16.78 -3.79 33.37
CA TYR A 462 -17.33 -3.16 32.19
C TYR A 462 -16.73 -1.77 32.15
N ASN A 463 -15.79 -1.48 31.24
CA ASN A 463 -15.27 -0.12 31.07
C ASN A 463 -16.35 0.69 30.35
N PRO A 464 -17.22 1.44 31.06
CA PRO A 464 -18.27 2.20 30.43
C PRO A 464 -17.63 3.52 30.03
N GLY A 465 -16.74 3.49 29.05
CA GLY A 465 -16.12 4.74 28.64
C GLY A 465 -17.20 5.72 28.16
N TYR A 466 -16.78 6.98 28.18
CA TYR A 466 -17.67 8.11 28.27
C TYR A 466 -18.59 8.23 27.06
N SER A 467 -19.88 8.43 27.36
CA SER A 467 -20.96 8.98 26.50
C SER A 467 -21.50 8.11 25.35
N GLY A 468 -22.58 7.36 25.61
CA GLY A 468 -23.74 7.14 24.71
C GLY A 468 -23.55 6.57 23.30
N GLN A 469 -22.34 6.48 22.77
CA GLN A 469 -21.99 6.15 21.39
C GLN A 469 -21.36 4.75 21.31
N PRO A 470 -21.53 4.02 20.20
CA PRO A 470 -21.01 2.66 20.05
C PRO A 470 -19.49 2.64 20.00
N TRP A 471 -18.91 1.56 20.53
CA TRP A 471 -17.47 1.33 20.58
C TRP A 471 -17.03 0.64 19.30
N ASN A 472 -15.83 0.94 18.80
CA ASN A 472 -15.28 0.24 17.63
C ASN A 472 -15.36 -1.29 17.76
N GLU A 473 -15.14 -1.85 18.95
CA GLU A 473 -15.29 -3.29 19.23
C GLU A 473 -16.70 -3.82 18.91
N GLU A 474 -17.74 -3.04 19.24
CA GLU A 474 -19.13 -3.41 19.01
C GLU A 474 -19.47 -3.36 17.52
N ILE A 475 -18.92 -2.38 16.80
CA ILE A 475 -19.03 -2.29 15.34
C ILE A 475 -18.43 -3.52 14.69
N ASN A 476 -17.17 -3.85 15.04
CA ASN A 476 -16.48 -5.01 14.48
C ASN A 476 -17.19 -6.31 14.83
N ARG A 477 -17.68 -6.46 16.07
CA ARG A 477 -18.46 -7.63 16.48
C ARG A 477 -19.74 -7.80 15.66
N SER A 478 -20.55 -6.76 15.52
CA SER A 478 -21.80 -6.87 14.76
C SER A 478 -21.55 -7.12 13.27
N ILE A 479 -20.46 -6.58 12.73
CA ILE A 479 -20.01 -6.95 11.39
C ILE A 479 -19.60 -8.42 11.34
N ALA A 480 -18.80 -8.90 12.29
CA ALA A 480 -18.38 -10.30 12.36
C ALA A 480 -19.56 -11.28 12.48
N GLU A 481 -20.59 -10.92 13.27
CA GLU A 481 -21.85 -11.69 13.35
C GLU A 481 -22.53 -11.78 11.98
N GLN A 482 -22.66 -10.65 11.27
CA GLN A 482 -23.28 -10.62 9.95
C GLN A 482 -22.48 -11.41 8.91
N LEU A 483 -21.16 -11.21 8.87
CA LEU A 483 -20.27 -11.92 7.94
C LEU A 483 -20.27 -13.43 8.20
N ALA A 484 -20.30 -13.87 9.47
CA ALA A 484 -20.41 -15.28 9.79
C ALA A 484 -21.74 -15.89 9.31
N LEU A 485 -22.84 -15.13 9.34
CA LEU A 485 -24.12 -15.55 8.75
C LEU A 485 -24.06 -15.66 7.21
N ASP A 486 -23.21 -14.85 6.58
CA ASP A 486 -22.92 -14.89 5.16
C ASP A 486 -21.88 -15.97 4.78
N ASN A 487 -21.53 -16.88 5.71
CA ASN A 487 -20.51 -17.93 5.57
C ASN A 487 -19.07 -17.43 5.33
N VAL A 488 -18.75 -16.22 5.76
CA VAL A 488 -17.38 -15.73 5.74
C VAL A 488 -16.61 -16.28 6.94
N ALA A 489 -15.46 -16.92 6.70
CA ALA A 489 -14.59 -17.40 7.77
C ALA A 489 -13.90 -16.23 8.48
N ILE A 490 -13.93 -16.22 9.81
CA ILE A 490 -13.24 -15.24 10.64
C ILE A 490 -12.19 -15.98 11.46
N ALA A 491 -10.91 -15.64 11.27
CA ALA A 491 -9.79 -16.32 11.90
C ALA A 491 -8.85 -15.35 12.62
N PHE A 492 -8.71 -15.51 13.93
CA PHE A 492 -7.78 -14.77 14.77
C PHE A 492 -6.41 -15.46 14.79
N TYR A 493 -5.38 -14.66 14.55
CA TYR A 493 -3.97 -14.99 14.70
C TYR A 493 -3.37 -14.09 15.77
N ASP A 494 -3.56 -14.47 17.02
CA ASP A 494 -3.27 -13.63 18.17
C ASP A 494 -1.83 -13.86 18.64
N VAL A 495 -0.96 -12.87 18.54
CA VAL A 495 0.49 -13.05 18.80
C VAL A 495 0.97 -12.25 20.01
N SER A 496 0.23 -11.23 20.42
CA SER A 496 0.56 -10.35 21.54
C SER A 496 -0.60 -10.24 22.52
N SER A 497 -0.72 -9.11 23.23
CA SER A 497 -1.79 -8.82 24.16
C SER A 497 -2.61 -7.58 23.73
N THR A 498 -2.52 -7.17 22.46
CA THR A 498 -3.24 -5.99 21.94
C THR A 498 -4.75 -6.17 21.92
N SER A 499 -5.19 -7.41 21.76
CA SER A 499 -6.57 -7.90 21.80
C SER A 499 -7.01 -8.33 23.22
N ASP A 500 -6.11 -8.29 24.20
CA ASP A 500 -6.31 -8.73 25.60
C ASP A 500 -6.37 -7.56 26.60
N GLY A 501 -6.60 -6.33 26.14
CA GLY A 501 -6.65 -5.15 27.02
C GLY A 501 -5.30 -4.91 27.70
N PHE A 502 -4.31 -4.47 26.92
CA PHE A 502 -2.95 -4.18 27.33
C PHE A 502 -2.90 -3.25 28.55
N SER A 503 -2.29 -3.68 29.66
CA SER A 503 -2.08 -2.85 30.85
C SER A 503 -0.75 -2.09 30.73
N GLY A 504 -0.78 -0.78 30.42
CA GLY A 504 0.33 0.13 30.68
C GLY A 504 0.78 0.07 32.15
N VAL A 505 2.08 0.21 32.41
CA VAL A 505 2.65 0.39 33.75
C VAL A 505 1.81 1.43 34.50
N SER A 506 1.18 1.02 35.61
CA SER A 506 0.23 1.79 36.46
C SER A 506 -1.27 1.52 36.27
N GLY A 507 -1.70 0.41 35.65
CA GLY A 507 -3.11 -0.02 35.69
C GLY A 507 -4.01 0.67 34.68
N VAL A 508 -3.45 1.02 33.52
CA VAL A 508 -4.14 1.69 32.41
C VAL A 508 -4.36 0.68 31.29
N TYR A 509 -5.61 0.47 30.90
CA TYR A 509 -6.00 -0.45 29.82
C TYR A 509 -5.88 0.24 28.45
N TYR A 510 -5.17 -0.37 27.51
CA TYR A 510 -5.05 0.01 26.11
C TYR A 510 -5.59 -1.15 25.29
N GLY A 511 -6.48 -0.88 24.35
CA GLY A 511 -7.10 -1.97 23.61
C GLY A 511 -8.38 -2.49 24.25
N GLY A 512 -9.36 -2.76 23.40
CA GLY A 512 -10.57 -3.50 23.67
C GLY A 512 -10.34 -4.99 23.81
N LEU A 513 -11.14 -5.66 24.66
CA LEU A 513 -11.03 -7.10 24.87
C LEU A 513 -11.76 -7.92 23.82
N ASN A 514 -12.76 -7.32 23.14
CA ASN A 514 -13.74 -7.93 22.22
C ASN A 514 -13.97 -9.45 22.36
N THR A 515 -14.09 -9.94 23.60
CA THR A 515 -14.24 -11.37 23.92
C THR A 515 -15.42 -12.04 23.19
N PRO A 516 -16.55 -11.36 22.96
CA PRO A 516 -17.64 -11.99 22.22
C PRO A 516 -17.34 -12.19 20.73
N GLU A 517 -16.54 -11.33 20.07
CA GLU A 517 -16.15 -11.56 18.66
C GLU A 517 -15.28 -12.83 18.54
N ARG A 518 -14.41 -13.06 19.51
CA ARG A 518 -13.62 -14.30 19.62
C ARG A 518 -14.50 -15.55 19.70
N ASP A 519 -15.71 -15.46 20.26
CA ASP A 519 -16.63 -16.60 20.30
C ASP A 519 -17.25 -16.92 18.93
N ILE A 520 -17.18 -16.00 17.97
CA ILE A 520 -17.68 -16.16 16.60
C ILE A 520 -16.55 -16.69 15.70
N ALA A 521 -15.30 -16.29 15.94
CA ALA A 521 -14.15 -16.64 15.12
C ALA A 521 -13.47 -17.98 15.47
N ALA A 522 -12.70 -18.53 14.53
CA ALA A 522 -11.63 -19.50 14.80
C ALA A 522 -10.44 -18.77 15.43
N ILE A 523 -9.79 -19.35 16.45
CA ILE A 523 -8.70 -18.65 17.16
C ILE A 523 -7.45 -19.53 17.32
N SER A 524 -6.32 -18.95 16.94
CA SER A 524 -4.99 -19.44 17.27
C SER A 524 -4.20 -18.38 18.03
N TYR A 525 -3.63 -18.79 19.17
CA TYR A 525 -2.74 -17.99 20.01
C TYR A 525 -1.29 -18.41 19.75
N LEU A 526 -0.47 -17.49 19.29
CA LEU A 526 0.93 -17.72 18.97
C LEU A 526 1.79 -17.37 20.18
N LYS A 527 1.92 -18.31 21.12
CA LYS A 527 2.83 -18.19 22.27
C LYS A 527 4.25 -18.62 21.92
N THR A 528 4.84 -18.05 20.88
CA THR A 528 6.17 -18.47 20.41
C THR A 528 7.30 -17.81 21.23
N PRO A 529 8.16 -18.56 21.95
CA PRO A 529 9.27 -18.01 22.74
C PRO A 529 10.42 -17.38 21.93
N TRP A 530 10.49 -17.63 20.62
CA TRP A 530 11.54 -17.12 19.71
C TRP A 530 11.28 -15.70 19.17
N ILE A 531 10.14 -15.09 19.51
CA ILE A 531 10.06 -13.64 19.67
C ILE A 531 10.64 -13.31 21.06
N HIS A 532 11.97 -13.41 21.17
CA HIS A 532 12.71 -13.64 22.42
C HIS A 532 12.45 -12.66 23.60
N THR A 533 11.86 -13.22 24.67
CA THR A 533 12.05 -13.02 26.14
C THR A 533 12.35 -11.63 26.74
N ASN A 534 11.32 -10.99 27.32
CA ASN A 534 11.10 -10.53 28.71
C ASN A 534 9.82 -9.66 28.70
N GLU A 535 8.81 -10.07 29.47
CA GLU A 535 7.37 -10.05 29.10
C GLU A 535 6.70 -8.71 28.81
N TYR A 536 7.28 -7.56 29.13
CA TYR A 536 6.58 -6.27 29.02
C TYR A 536 7.13 -5.33 27.94
N LYS A 537 8.43 -5.33 27.69
CA LYS A 537 9.10 -4.37 26.78
C LYS A 537 9.10 -4.78 25.30
N LYS A 538 8.55 -5.95 24.97
CA LYS A 538 8.62 -6.53 23.61
C LYS A 538 7.26 -6.93 23.03
N LEU A 539 6.14 -6.53 23.66
CA LEU A 539 4.78 -6.75 23.14
C LEU A 539 4.59 -6.09 21.77
N GLY A 540 5.13 -4.89 21.56
CA GLY A 540 5.13 -4.25 20.24
C GLY A 540 5.88 -5.04 19.16
N GLN A 541 6.95 -5.77 19.52
CA GLN A 541 7.66 -6.61 18.56
C GLN A 541 6.85 -7.84 18.18
N LYS A 542 6.23 -8.50 19.17
CA LYS A 542 5.28 -9.59 18.91
C LYS A 542 4.19 -9.13 17.96
N HIS A 543 3.57 -8.01 18.30
CA HIS A 543 2.53 -7.39 17.50
C HIS A 543 2.95 -7.19 16.04
N VAL A 544 4.07 -6.50 15.81
CA VAL A 544 4.58 -6.25 14.46
C VAL A 544 4.95 -7.55 13.72
N ASN A 545 5.49 -8.55 14.41
CA ASN A 545 5.95 -9.79 13.75
C ASN A 545 4.83 -10.78 13.44
N GLY A 546 3.63 -10.63 14.02
CA GLY A 546 2.51 -11.54 13.77
C GLY A 546 2.11 -11.63 12.30
N ARG A 547 2.15 -10.52 11.58
CA ARG A 547 1.87 -10.51 10.13
C ARG A 547 2.88 -11.34 9.34
N LEU A 548 4.16 -11.25 9.68
CA LEU A 548 5.21 -12.00 8.98
C LEU A 548 5.05 -13.49 9.25
N TRP A 549 4.69 -13.86 10.48
CA TRP A 549 4.41 -15.26 10.82
C TRP A 549 3.19 -15.81 10.08
N TYR A 550 2.07 -15.09 10.09
CA TYR A 550 0.87 -15.46 9.33
C TYR A 550 1.19 -15.67 7.84
N LEU A 551 1.88 -14.71 7.22
CA LEU A 551 2.22 -14.82 5.80
C LEU A 551 3.14 -16.01 5.50
N TRP A 552 4.10 -16.30 6.38
CA TRP A 552 5.03 -17.41 6.21
C TRP A 552 4.36 -18.78 6.38
N GLN A 553 3.35 -18.89 7.24
CA GLN A 553 2.60 -20.14 7.42
C GLN A 553 2.01 -20.70 6.12
N MET A 554 1.77 -19.87 5.11
CA MET A 554 1.27 -20.31 3.80
C MET A 554 2.26 -21.21 3.04
N ALA A 555 3.56 -21.16 3.36
CA ALA A 555 4.56 -22.02 2.74
C ALA A 555 4.36 -23.51 3.03
N PHE A 556 3.68 -23.83 4.14
CA PHE A 556 3.54 -25.19 4.64
C PHE A 556 2.14 -25.72 4.39
N ASP A 557 2.02 -27.05 4.36
CA ASP A 557 0.72 -27.70 4.22
C ASP A 557 -0.18 -27.38 5.42
N ALA A 558 -1.48 -27.29 5.13
CA ALA A 558 -2.48 -27.11 6.17
C ALA A 558 -2.37 -28.22 7.20
N LYS A 559 -2.37 -27.85 8.48
CA LYS A 559 -2.55 -28.83 9.55
C LYS A 559 -3.98 -29.33 9.54
N ASP A 560 -4.16 -30.57 9.94
CA ASP A 560 -5.47 -31.09 10.30
C ASP A 560 -6.03 -30.18 11.41
N ILE A 561 -7.27 -29.71 11.25
CA ILE A 561 -7.91 -28.79 12.20
C ILE A 561 -7.94 -29.34 13.63
N SER A 562 -7.86 -30.66 13.80
CA SER A 562 -7.71 -31.36 15.09
C SER A 562 -6.32 -31.21 15.73
N SER A 563 -5.40 -30.50 15.09
CA SER A 563 -4.01 -30.30 15.51
C SER A 563 -3.52 -28.86 15.35
N GLY A 564 -4.43 -27.90 15.12
CA GLY A 564 -4.12 -26.51 14.86
C GLY A 564 -4.66 -25.99 13.52
N PHE A 565 -4.55 -24.68 13.32
CA PHE A 565 -4.76 -24.08 12.00
C PHE A 565 -3.71 -23.00 11.71
N SER A 566 -3.55 -22.70 10.43
CA SER A 566 -2.59 -21.74 9.91
C SER A 566 -3.19 -20.96 8.73
N ALA A 567 -2.38 -20.09 8.10
CA ALA A 567 -2.76 -19.41 6.87
C ALA A 567 -3.12 -20.36 5.73
N SER A 568 -2.51 -21.56 5.66
CA SER A 568 -2.81 -22.54 4.61
C SER A 568 -4.06 -23.40 4.89
N THR A 569 -4.64 -23.34 6.10
CA THR A 569 -5.90 -24.03 6.39
C THR A 569 -7.04 -23.50 5.53
N THR A 570 -7.80 -24.43 4.93
CA THR A 570 -8.96 -24.16 4.06
C THR A 570 -10.04 -23.36 4.79
N THR A 571 -10.74 -22.49 4.07
CA THR A 571 -11.88 -21.72 4.58
C THR A 571 -12.98 -22.61 5.17
N ASP A 572 -13.39 -23.69 4.50
CA ASP A 572 -14.42 -24.61 5.01
C ASP A 572 -14.10 -25.18 6.40
N SER A 573 -12.85 -25.64 6.60
CA SER A 573 -12.42 -26.16 7.90
C SER A 573 -12.49 -25.11 9.02
N LEU A 574 -12.35 -23.83 8.69
CA LEU A 574 -12.45 -22.74 9.67
C LEU A 574 -13.91 -22.40 9.95
N ILE A 575 -14.77 -22.44 8.94
CA ILE A 575 -16.23 -22.31 9.13
C ILE A 575 -16.73 -23.44 10.03
N ASP A 576 -16.27 -24.67 9.82
CA ASP A 576 -16.58 -25.80 10.70
C ASP A 576 -16.11 -25.55 12.14
N LEU A 577 -14.90 -25.01 12.31
CA LEU A 577 -14.37 -24.64 13.63
C LEU A 577 -15.16 -23.48 14.27
N MET A 578 -15.62 -22.51 13.47
CA MET A 578 -16.44 -21.39 13.94
C MET A 578 -17.81 -21.85 14.41
N ASN A 579 -18.43 -22.76 13.65
CA ASN A 579 -19.77 -23.31 13.89
C ASN A 579 -19.80 -24.46 14.90
N ALA A 580 -18.63 -24.97 15.31
CA ALA A 580 -18.53 -25.95 16.39
C ALA A 580 -19.22 -25.41 17.66
N LYS A 581 -19.87 -26.30 18.41
CA LYS A 581 -20.52 -25.91 19.66
C LYS A 581 -19.51 -25.20 20.56
N LYS A 582 -19.93 -24.18 21.30
CA LYS A 582 -19.05 -23.40 22.17
C LYS A 582 -18.19 -24.26 23.13
N THR A 583 -18.71 -25.40 23.61
CA THR A 583 -17.98 -26.36 24.46
C THR A 583 -16.99 -27.26 23.72
N GLU A 584 -17.11 -27.34 22.40
CA GLU A 584 -16.31 -28.17 21.47
C GLU A 584 -15.44 -27.30 20.55
N LYS A 585 -15.64 -25.97 20.57
CA LYS A 585 -14.93 -24.99 19.74
C LYS A 585 -13.47 -24.90 20.16
N GLY A 586 -12.60 -25.47 19.33
CA GLY A 586 -11.19 -25.53 19.61
C GLY A 586 -10.52 -24.17 19.52
N ARG A 587 -9.81 -23.80 20.59
CA ARG A 587 -8.88 -22.66 20.59
C ARG A 587 -7.48 -23.22 20.62
N TRP A 588 -6.68 -22.87 19.63
CA TRP A 588 -5.35 -23.43 19.49
C TRP A 588 -4.31 -22.52 20.11
N ILE A 589 -3.33 -23.09 20.80
CA ILE A 589 -2.16 -22.37 21.28
C ILE A 589 -0.94 -23.01 20.63
N ILE A 590 -0.07 -22.22 20.00
CA ILE A 590 1.25 -22.70 19.59
C ILE A 590 2.13 -22.87 20.83
N THR A 591 2.46 -24.12 21.18
CA THR A 591 3.25 -24.48 22.37
C THR A 591 4.68 -24.91 22.05
N ALA A 592 4.97 -25.30 20.81
CA ALA A 592 6.33 -25.56 20.29
C ALA A 592 6.46 -25.12 18.81
N GLY A 593 7.67 -25.19 18.22
CA GLY A 593 8.00 -24.58 16.91
C GLY A 593 9.36 -23.88 16.80
N GLN A 594 10.30 -24.21 17.69
CA GLN A 594 11.60 -23.51 17.86
C GLN A 594 12.78 -24.32 17.34
N SER A 595 12.55 -25.52 16.83
CA SER A 595 13.61 -26.33 16.24
C SER A 595 13.98 -25.84 14.84
N THR A 596 13.11 -25.05 14.19
CA THR A 596 13.41 -24.36 12.94
C THR A 596 13.27 -22.85 13.08
N ALA A 597 13.81 -22.12 12.11
CA ALA A 597 13.59 -20.68 12.00
C ALA A 597 12.24 -20.35 11.33
N THR A 598 11.45 -21.37 10.97
CA THR A 598 10.25 -21.28 10.15
C THR A 598 9.02 -21.78 10.92
N PRO A 599 7.79 -21.50 10.46
CA PRO A 599 6.58 -22.10 11.03
C PRO A 599 6.41 -23.61 10.85
N GLU A 600 7.29 -24.31 10.13
CA GLU A 600 7.11 -25.74 9.78
C GLU A 600 6.90 -26.64 11.00
N ASP A 601 7.67 -26.39 12.06
CA ASP A 601 7.68 -27.22 13.27
C ASP A 601 6.78 -26.69 14.37
N ASP A 602 5.93 -25.69 14.09
CA ASP A 602 4.91 -25.21 15.03
C ASP A 602 4.17 -26.43 15.62
N VAL A 603 3.78 -26.40 16.88
CA VAL A 603 2.95 -27.43 17.52
C VAL A 603 1.82 -26.72 18.20
N PHE A 604 0.59 -27.13 17.90
CA PHE A 604 -0.57 -26.53 18.52
C PHE A 604 -1.16 -27.48 19.56
N GLU A 605 -1.56 -26.91 20.68
CA GLU A 605 -2.33 -27.58 21.71
C GLU A 605 -3.71 -26.96 21.81
N LEU A 606 -4.70 -27.82 22.02
CA LEU A 606 -6.07 -27.41 22.25
C LEU A 606 -6.18 -26.82 23.65
N SER A 607 -6.52 -25.54 23.74
CA SER A 607 -6.82 -24.89 25.00
C SER A 607 -8.25 -25.19 25.42
N HIS A 608 -8.41 -25.80 26.59
CA HIS A 608 -9.71 -26.06 27.21
C HIS A 608 -10.05 -25.07 28.34
N GLU A 609 -9.13 -24.18 28.72
CA GLU A 609 -9.31 -23.26 29.85
C GLU A 609 -8.95 -21.81 29.51
N GLN A 610 -9.82 -20.88 29.90
CA GLN A 610 -9.66 -19.43 29.72
C GLN A 610 -8.36 -18.91 30.38
N LYS A 611 -7.89 -19.58 31.44
CA LYS A 611 -6.66 -19.21 32.15
C LYS A 611 -5.39 -19.36 31.31
N ASP A 612 -5.43 -20.26 30.34
CA ASP A 612 -4.29 -20.62 29.51
C ASP A 612 -4.17 -19.73 28.27
N LEU A 613 -5.11 -18.80 28.04
CA LEU A 613 -5.13 -17.91 26.87
C LEU A 613 -4.41 -16.56 27.08
N GLY A 614 -3.87 -16.30 28.28
CA GLY A 614 -3.05 -15.12 28.59
C GLY A 614 -2.77 -15.02 30.10
N ASN A 615 -1.50 -14.99 30.53
CA ASN A 615 -1.13 -14.74 31.94
C ASN A 615 -0.93 -13.23 32.12
N TRP A 616 -1.56 -12.52 33.05
CA TRP A 616 -1.45 -12.64 34.52
C TRP A 616 -2.81 -12.43 35.25
N TRP A 617 -3.87 -12.04 34.51
CA TRP A 617 -5.16 -11.61 35.06
C TRP A 617 -6.35 -12.54 34.76
N SER A 618 -6.14 -13.63 34.02
CA SER A 618 -7.16 -14.67 33.84
C SER A 618 -7.58 -15.35 35.15
N SER A 619 -6.82 -15.16 36.24
CA SER A 619 -7.20 -15.54 37.60
C SER A 619 -8.22 -14.59 38.27
N TRP A 620 -8.45 -13.40 37.71
CA TRP A 620 -9.35 -12.37 38.24
C TRP A 620 -10.60 -12.12 37.37
N HIS A 621 -10.55 -12.42 36.07
CA HIS A 621 -11.69 -12.29 35.15
C HIS A 621 -12.44 -13.61 34.96
N ASN A 622 -12.98 -14.14 36.07
CA ASN A 622 -14.12 -15.05 35.99
C ASN A 622 -15.39 -14.22 35.77
N SER A 623 -15.61 -13.72 34.56
CA SER A 623 -16.96 -13.25 34.21
C SER A 623 -17.82 -14.50 34.04
N LYS A 624 -18.67 -14.73 35.05
CA LYS A 624 -19.74 -15.72 35.00
C LYS A 624 -20.66 -15.45 33.80
N SER A 625 -20.41 -16.12 32.69
CA SER A 625 -21.40 -16.45 31.65
C SER A 625 -20.99 -17.69 30.84
N TRP A 626 -20.15 -18.57 31.41
CA TRP A 626 -19.73 -19.85 30.80
C TRP A 626 -20.50 -21.07 31.32
N GLN A 627 -21.57 -20.86 32.08
CA GLN A 627 -22.52 -21.89 32.46
C GLN A 627 -23.93 -21.37 32.25
N GLU A 628 -24.43 -21.47 31.02
CA GLU A 628 -25.74 -22.01 30.67
C GLU A 628 -25.84 -22.21 29.15
#